data_AF-A0A497MDD7-F1
#
_entry.id   AF-A0A497MDD7-F1
#
_cell.length_a   1.000
_cell.length_b   1.000
_cell.length_c   1.000
_cell.angle_alpha   90.00
_cell.angle_beta   90.00
_cell.angle_gamma   90.00
#
_symmetry.space_group_name_H-M   'P 1'
#
loop_
_entity.id
_entity.type
_entity.pdbx_description
1 polymer ?
#
loop_
_entity_poly.entity_id
_entity_poly.type
_entity_poly.pdbx_seq_one_letter_code
_entity_poly.pdbx_strand_id
1 'polypeptide(L)'
;PINSVYYPMAPRSPFSYWVGLKAAKKTDYTGEMEKLEDVMAPIMNEKDEKKRFEAGKKAAIYCTEHGLVIPLYQRVQPIILHKNLEYKPWPQGWTRVKDMRWIGPK
;
A
#
# COMPACT_ATOMS: atom_id res chain seq x y z
N PRO A 1 -23.54 2.68 1.19
CA PRO A 1 -23.51 1.40 1.94
C PRO A 1 -22.07 0.89 2.11
N ILE A 2 -21.67 0.61 3.35
CA ILE A 2 -20.28 0.43 3.80
C ILE A 2 -19.65 -0.94 3.45
N ASN A 3 -20.25 -1.72 2.55
CA ASN A 3 -19.84 -3.10 2.28
C ASN A 3 -19.52 -3.37 0.79
N SER A 4 -18.40 -2.85 0.30
CA SER A 4 -17.75 -3.48 -0.86
C SER A 4 -16.24 -3.47 -0.69
N VAL A 5 -15.71 -4.59 -0.18
CA VAL A 5 -14.30 -4.95 -0.33
C VAL A 5 -14.11 -5.34 -1.80
N TYR A 6 -14.04 -4.34 -2.68
CA TYR A 6 -13.80 -4.56 -4.10
C TYR A 6 -12.30 -4.79 -4.29
N TYR A 7 -11.90 -6.04 -4.52
CA TYR A 7 -10.59 -6.38 -5.06
C TYR A 7 -10.56 -5.86 -6.51
N PRO A 8 -9.88 -4.75 -6.84
CA PRO A 8 -9.84 -4.26 -8.20
C PRO A 8 -8.72 -5.03 -8.92
N MET A 9 -9.02 -6.26 -9.32
CA MET A 9 -8.30 -6.87 -10.44
C MET A 9 -8.79 -6.12 -11.69
N ALA A 10 -8.01 -5.10 -12.06
CA ALA A 10 -8.34 -4.13 -13.10
C ALA A 10 -8.88 -4.76 -14.39
N PRO A 11 -10.00 -4.24 -14.97
CA PRO A 11 -10.31 -4.45 -16.37
C PRO A 11 -9.66 -3.38 -17.26
N ARG A 12 -9.60 -3.71 -18.56
CA ARG A 12 -8.74 -3.15 -19.62
C ARG A 12 -8.73 -1.61 -19.73
N SER A 13 -7.53 -1.06 -19.57
CA SER A 13 -7.07 0.34 -19.74
C SER A 13 -7.68 1.42 -18.83
N PRO A 14 -6.89 2.05 -17.92
CA PRO A 14 -7.37 2.55 -16.64
C PRO A 14 -7.31 4.09 -16.50
N PHE A 15 -7.17 4.85 -17.59
CA PHE A 15 -7.12 6.33 -17.56
C PHE A 15 -8.48 7.01 -17.26
N SER A 16 -9.55 6.24 -17.01
CA SER A 16 -10.93 6.63 -17.32
C SER A 16 -11.87 6.88 -16.13
N TYR A 17 -11.55 6.46 -14.90
CA TYR A 17 -12.45 6.71 -13.76
C TYR A 17 -11.98 7.86 -12.87
N TRP A 18 -10.73 7.79 -12.39
CA TRP A 18 -10.20 8.78 -11.44
C TRP A 18 -9.87 10.12 -12.08
N VAL A 19 -9.43 10.14 -13.35
CA VAL A 19 -9.18 11.39 -14.10
C VAL A 19 -10.50 12.15 -14.35
N GLY A 20 -11.55 11.43 -14.76
CA GLY A 20 -12.88 12.02 -14.98
C GLY A 20 -13.50 12.55 -13.68
N LEU A 21 -13.33 11.82 -12.57
CA LEU A 21 -13.77 12.30 -11.27
C LEU A 21 -12.93 13.48 -10.75
N LYS A 22 -11.62 13.53 -11.00
CA LYS A 22 -10.76 14.69 -10.67
C LYS A 22 -11.19 15.92 -11.46
N ALA A 23 -11.40 15.78 -12.78
CA ALA A 23 -11.90 16.86 -13.65
C ALA A 23 -13.30 17.36 -13.20
N ALA A 24 -14.14 16.47 -12.68
CA ALA A 24 -15.45 16.82 -12.14
C ALA A 24 -15.41 17.33 -10.69
N LYS A 25 -14.23 17.47 -10.05
CA LYS A 25 -14.04 17.81 -8.63
C LYS A 25 -14.81 16.87 -7.67
N LYS A 26 -14.86 15.58 -8.00
CA LYS A 26 -15.58 14.53 -7.24
C LYS A 26 -14.67 13.54 -6.52
N THR A 27 -13.36 13.71 -6.57
CA THR A 27 -12.39 12.85 -5.87
C THR A 27 -11.80 13.46 -4.62
N ASP A 28 -11.76 14.80 -4.53
CA ASP A 28 -11.14 15.50 -3.42
C ASP A 28 -12.19 15.94 -2.41
N TYR A 29 -12.42 15.08 -1.42
CA TYR A 29 -13.35 15.34 -0.32
C TYR A 29 -12.68 16.09 0.84
N THR A 30 -11.36 16.26 0.80
CA THR A 30 -10.57 16.85 1.90
C THR A 30 -10.03 18.24 1.55
N GLY A 31 -9.94 18.58 0.26
CA GLY A 31 -9.33 19.81 -0.23
C GLY A 31 -7.80 19.80 -0.15
N GLU A 32 -7.20 18.67 0.18
CA GLU A 32 -5.75 18.52 0.39
C GLU A 32 -5.08 17.81 -0.79
N MET A 33 -5.79 17.49 -1.89
CA MET A 33 -5.23 16.69 -2.99
C MET A 33 -3.97 17.32 -3.61
N GLU A 34 -3.97 18.63 -3.87
CA GLU A 34 -2.82 19.32 -4.47
C GLU A 34 -1.61 19.34 -3.52
N LYS A 35 -1.83 19.69 -2.25
CA LYS A 35 -0.75 19.68 -1.25
C LYS A 35 -0.22 18.27 -1.00
N LEU A 36 -1.09 17.27 -1.02
CA LEU A 36 -0.68 15.87 -0.88
C LEU A 36 0.16 15.43 -2.09
N GLU A 37 -0.19 15.84 -3.31
CA GLU A 37 0.62 15.61 -4.51
C GLU A 37 2.03 16.20 -4.33
N ASP A 38 2.15 17.44 -3.82
CA ASP A 38 3.44 18.09 -3.54
C ASP A 38 4.25 17.36 -2.47
N VAL A 39 3.60 16.95 -1.36
CA VAL A 39 4.25 16.23 -0.26
C VAL A 39 4.70 14.83 -0.68
N MET A 40 3.96 14.18 -1.57
CA MET A 40 4.28 12.84 -2.08
C MET A 40 5.28 12.85 -3.25
N ALA A 41 5.40 13.96 -3.99
CA ALA A 41 6.27 14.06 -5.17
C ALA A 41 7.72 13.62 -4.92
N PRO A 42 8.38 13.97 -3.78
CA PRO A 42 9.74 13.50 -3.50
C PRO A 42 9.84 11.98 -3.37
N ILE A 43 8.77 11.27 -2.99
CA ILE A 43 8.79 9.81 -2.88
C ILE A 43 8.90 9.17 -4.27
N MET A 44 8.24 9.74 -5.27
CA MET A 44 8.21 9.22 -6.64
C MET A 44 9.45 9.62 -7.45
N ASN A 45 9.98 10.82 -7.20
CA ASN A 45 11.03 11.42 -8.02
C ASN A 45 12.45 11.25 -7.44
N GLU A 46 12.59 10.98 -6.14
CA GLU A 46 13.90 10.80 -5.50
C GLU A 46 14.50 9.42 -5.82
N LYS A 47 15.77 9.42 -6.22
CA LYS A 47 16.52 8.20 -6.56
C LYS A 47 17.28 7.64 -5.36
N ASP A 48 17.68 8.51 -4.43
CA ASP A 48 18.36 8.10 -3.21
C ASP A 48 17.37 7.44 -2.24
N GLU A 49 17.64 6.19 -1.86
CA GLU A 49 16.73 5.41 -1.03
C GLU A 49 16.51 6.04 0.35
N LYS A 50 17.55 6.59 0.98
CA LYS A 50 17.45 7.18 2.32
C LYS A 50 16.59 8.44 2.28
N LYS A 51 16.85 9.32 1.31
CA LYS A 51 16.05 10.54 1.11
C LYS A 51 14.60 10.22 0.76
N ARG A 52 14.37 9.23 -0.10
CA ARG A 52 13.03 8.75 -0.45
C ARG A 52 12.28 8.19 0.76
N PHE A 53 12.98 7.45 1.62
CA PHE A 53 12.40 6.93 2.86
C PHE A 53 12.06 8.05 3.86
N GLU A 54 12.92 9.06 4.01
CA GLU A 54 12.64 10.24 4.83
C GLU A 54 11.46 11.06 4.29
N ALA A 55 11.35 11.23 2.97
CA ALA A 55 10.19 11.83 2.34
C ALA A 55 8.91 11.03 2.62
N GLY A 56 8.99 9.69 2.55
CA GLY A 56 7.89 8.79 2.90
C GLY A 56 7.40 8.99 4.33
N LYS A 57 8.33 9.15 5.29
CA LYS A 57 7.97 9.46 6.68
C LYS A 57 7.24 10.79 6.81
N LYS A 58 7.73 11.84 6.15
CA LYS A 58 7.10 13.17 6.17
C LYS A 58 5.69 13.13 5.60
N ALA A 59 5.50 12.42 4.49
CA ALA A 59 4.17 12.25 3.90
C ALA A 59 3.22 11.45 4.80
N ALA A 60 3.70 10.38 5.45
CA ALA A 60 2.90 9.62 6.40
C ALA A 60 2.45 10.46 7.60
N ILE A 61 3.34 11.32 8.12
CA ILE A 61 3.01 12.28 9.18
C ILE A 61 1.93 13.25 8.70
N TYR A 62 2.13 13.88 7.53
CA TYR A 62 1.16 14.80 6.94
C TYR A 62 -0.23 14.16 6.75
N CYS A 63 -0.29 12.95 6.19
CA CYS A 63 -1.54 12.21 6.03
C CYS A 63 -2.25 11.95 7.36
N THR A 64 -1.51 11.73 8.44
CA THR A 64 -2.06 11.46 9.77
C THR A 64 -2.56 12.75 10.41
N GLU A 65 -1.79 13.84 10.33
CA GLU A 65 -2.13 15.16 10.90
C GLU A 65 -3.34 15.79 10.20
N HIS A 66 -3.49 15.58 8.90
CA HIS A 66 -4.62 16.07 8.12
C HIS A 66 -5.80 15.08 8.04
N GLY A 67 -5.77 13.98 8.81
CA GLY A 67 -6.88 13.02 8.89
C GLY A 67 -7.18 12.26 7.58
N LEU A 68 -6.22 12.24 6.65
CA LEU A 68 -6.35 11.54 5.36
C LEU A 68 -6.25 10.02 5.53
N VAL A 69 -5.50 9.59 6.55
CA VAL A 69 -5.33 8.19 6.95
C VAL A 69 -5.33 8.10 8.46
N ILE A 70 -6.05 7.12 9.02
CA ILE A 70 -6.00 6.78 10.44
C ILE A 70 -5.39 5.38 10.56
N PRO A 71 -4.13 5.24 11.00
CA PRO A 71 -3.52 3.94 11.24
C PRO A 71 -4.24 3.23 12.38
N LEU A 72 -4.89 2.10 12.10
CA LEU A 72 -5.65 1.35 13.12
C LEU A 72 -4.80 0.27 13.79
N TYR A 73 -4.18 -0.58 12.97
CA TYR A 73 -3.35 -1.69 13.45
C TYR A 73 -2.45 -2.19 12.33
N GLN A 74 -1.35 -2.85 12.71
CA GLN A 74 -0.55 -3.65 11.81
C GLN A 74 -0.95 -5.12 11.97
N ARG A 75 -1.46 -5.73 10.91
CA ARG A 75 -1.85 -7.15 10.94
C ARG A 75 -0.61 -8.03 10.99
N VAL A 76 -0.53 -8.87 12.01
CA VAL A 76 0.41 -9.99 12.08
C VAL A 76 -0.35 -11.26 11.72
N GLN A 77 0.17 -12.03 10.76
CA GLN A 77 -0.41 -13.31 10.36
C GLN A 77 0.54 -14.44 10.82
N PRO A 78 0.20 -15.21 11.87
CA PRO A 78 0.98 -16.38 12.23
C PRO A 78 0.87 -17.42 11.11
N ILE A 79 1.98 -18.09 10.82
CA ILE A 79 2.05 -19.14 9.82
C ILE A 79 2.34 -20.44 10.55
N ILE A 80 1.37 -21.35 10.53
CA ILE A 80 1.50 -22.68 11.13
C ILE A 80 2.02 -23.62 10.05
N LEU A 81 3.20 -24.20 10.27
CA LEU A 81 3.90 -25.05 9.33
C LEU A 81 4.27 -26.37 9.99
N HIS A 82 4.35 -27.43 9.20
CA HIS A 82 4.94 -28.67 9.65
C HIS A 82 6.44 -28.46 9.94
N LYS A 83 6.99 -29.14 10.96
CA LYS A 83 8.40 -28.95 11.39
C LYS A 83 9.44 -29.25 10.29
N ASN A 84 9.07 -30.09 9.31
CA ASN A 84 9.92 -30.47 8.18
C ASN A 84 9.70 -29.59 6.94
N LEU A 85 9.03 -28.45 7.10
CA LEU A 85 8.62 -27.55 6.02
C LEU A 85 9.29 -26.19 6.20
N GLU A 86 10.15 -25.84 5.27
CA GLU A 86 10.82 -24.54 5.23
C GLU A 86 9.99 -23.57 4.38
N TYR A 87 9.65 -22.42 4.95
CA TYR A 87 8.84 -21.38 4.32
C TYR A 87 9.64 -20.08 4.24
N LYS A 88 9.67 -19.46 3.06
CA LYS A 88 10.25 -18.12 2.87
C LYS A 88 9.15 -17.13 2.50
N PRO A 89 8.88 -16.10 3.34
CA PRO A 89 7.92 -15.06 2.99
C PRO A 89 8.47 -14.15 1.89
N TRP A 90 7.55 -13.42 1.25
CA TRP A 90 7.92 -12.29 0.41
C TRP A 90 8.47 -11.14 1.28
N PRO A 91 9.60 -10.51 0.89
CA PRO A 91 10.17 -9.40 1.66
C PRO A 91 9.25 -8.17 1.72
N GLN A 92 8.30 -8.04 0.80
CA GLN A 92 7.30 -6.97 0.79
C GLN A 92 6.17 -7.16 1.83
N GLY A 93 6.25 -8.19 2.68
CA GLY A 93 5.23 -8.47 3.70
C GLY A 93 3.96 -9.12 3.16
N TRP A 94 4.01 -9.69 1.95
CA TRP A 94 2.89 -10.45 1.42
C TRP A 94 2.80 -11.79 2.15
N THR A 95 1.58 -12.17 2.53
CA THR A 95 1.32 -13.39 3.29
C THR A 95 1.27 -14.65 2.42
N ARG A 96 1.45 -14.47 1.10
CA ARG A 96 1.61 -15.58 0.15
C ARG A 96 2.99 -16.21 0.31
N VAL A 97 3.09 -17.48 -0.05
CA VAL A 97 4.36 -18.18 -0.06
C VAL A 97 5.18 -17.72 -1.26
N LYS A 98 6.44 -17.33 -1.04
CA LYS A 98 7.40 -17.09 -2.13
C LYS A 98 8.03 -18.42 -2.55
N ASP A 99 8.45 -19.19 -1.56
CA ASP A 99 9.05 -20.50 -1.74
C ASP A 99 8.73 -21.40 -0.54
N MET A 100 8.54 -22.69 -0.81
CA MET A 100 8.15 -23.70 0.18
C MET A 100 8.75 -25.04 -0.19
N ARG A 101 9.53 -25.64 0.72
CA ARG A 101 10.15 -26.94 0.46
C ARG A 101 10.19 -27.82 1.70
N TRP A 102 10.19 -29.13 1.46
CA TRP A 102 10.44 -30.13 2.49
C TRP A 102 11.94 -30.20 2.77
N ILE A 103 12.31 -30.10 4.04
CA ILE A 103 13.70 -30.25 4.53
C ILE A 103 13.92 -31.59 5.24
N GLY A 104 12.87 -32.40 5.36
CA GLY A 104 12.89 -33.71 5.99
C GLY A 104 11.77 -34.62 5.44
N PRO A 105 11.56 -35.81 6.04
CA PRO A 105 10.50 -36.71 5.60
C PRO A 105 9.11 -36.05 5.70
N LYS A 106 8.23 -36.43 4.79
CA LYS A 106 6.84 -35.96 4.74
C LYS A 106 6.01 -36.57 5.85
#